data_AF-A0A9W4H1Q8-F1
#
_entry.id   AF-A0A9W4H1Q8-F1
#
_cell.length_a   1.000
_cell.length_b   1.000
_cell.length_c   1.000
_cell.angle_alpha   90.00
_cell.angle_beta   90.00
_cell.angle_gamma   90.00
#
_symmetry.space_group_name_H-M   'P 1'
#
loop_
_entity.id
_entity.type
_entity.pdbx_description
1 polymer ?
#
loop_
_entity_poly.entity_id
_entity_poly.type
_entity_poly.pdbx_seq_one_letter_code
_entity_poly.pdbx_strand_id
1 'polypeptide(L)'
;MVCHHAAMPIPAPNGDYALTAMYSVADDAWYLELDLVVDHQTVVVAVVPDEDPAREPTVCFNPAGRQVDIPYEVMRWFMGQVAEEIRTSRAWMRLRPDLVEVIHGLRQEHWGAVDDDEFPSVLAGVRTAVAETDLPAVLAAAFGRNLDGTPADDVQALLAAHDHEAGRI
;
A
#
# COMPACT_ATOMS: atom_id res chain seq x y z
N MET A 1 -10.41 14.26 13.07
CA MET A 1 -9.00 14.35 13.51
C MET A 1 -8.24 13.40 12.61
N VAL A 2 -7.61 13.91 11.55
CA VAL A 2 -6.93 13.07 10.56
C VAL A 2 -5.58 12.70 11.16
N CYS A 3 -5.44 11.46 11.62
CA CYS A 3 -4.18 10.93 12.12
C CYS A 3 -3.26 10.70 10.93
N HIS A 4 -2.47 11.71 10.56
CA HIS A 4 -1.39 11.57 9.59
C HIS A 4 -0.22 10.91 10.31
N HIS A 5 0.10 9.65 9.98
CA HIS A 5 1.35 9.03 10.41
C HIS A 5 2.41 9.33 9.35
N ALA A 6 3.13 10.44 9.50
CA ALA A 6 4.29 10.72 8.68
C ALA A 6 5.45 9.85 9.18
N ALA A 7 5.99 9.00 8.30
CA ALA A 7 7.19 8.23 8.58
C ALA A 7 8.40 9.17 8.72
N MET A 8 9.44 8.71 9.45
CA MET A 8 10.69 9.45 9.53
C MET A 8 11.29 9.69 8.13
N PRO A 9 11.82 10.90 7.85
CA PRO A 9 12.43 11.20 6.56
C PRO A 9 13.60 10.26 6.25
N ILE A 10 13.63 9.70 5.03
CA ILE A 10 14.70 8.84 4.56
C ILE A 10 15.64 9.67 3.69
N PRO A 11 16.92 9.85 4.06
CA PRO A 11 17.85 10.64 3.27
C PRO A 11 18.17 9.95 1.94
N ALA A 12 18.21 10.74 0.87
CA ALA A 12 18.70 10.29 -0.43
C ALA A 12 20.21 10.00 -0.39
N PRO A 13 20.77 9.26 -1.37
CA PRO A 13 22.18 8.88 -1.38
C PRO A 13 23.19 10.05 -1.28
N ASN A 14 22.82 11.22 -1.80
CA ASN A 14 23.66 12.42 -1.74
C ASN A 14 23.41 13.30 -0.51
N GLY A 15 22.36 13.02 0.28
CA GLY A 15 21.98 13.75 1.49
C GLY A 15 21.28 15.11 1.28
N ASP A 16 21.26 15.63 0.05
CA ASP A 16 20.62 16.92 -0.26
C ASP A 16 19.09 16.82 -0.36
N TYR A 17 18.58 15.60 -0.50
CA TYR A 17 17.16 15.30 -0.59
C TYR A 17 16.74 14.31 0.49
N ALA A 18 15.46 14.35 0.85
CA ALA A 18 14.84 13.38 1.73
C ALA A 18 13.49 12.92 1.16
N LEU A 19 13.14 11.66 1.41
CA LEU A 19 11.81 11.11 1.17
C LEU A 19 10.99 11.20 2.46
N THR A 20 9.79 11.77 2.38
CA THR A 20 8.76 11.65 3.41
C THR A 20 7.62 10.79 2.86
N ALA A 21 7.12 9.84 3.64
CA ALA A 21 5.96 9.03 3.28
C ALA A 21 4.81 9.30 4.27
N MET A 22 3.61 9.50 3.73
CA MET A 22 2.41 9.81 4.51
C MET A 22 1.18 9.15 3.89
N TYR A 23 0.34 8.55 4.73
CA TYR A 23 -0.97 8.06 4.29
C TYR A 23 -2.04 9.15 4.37
N SER A 24 -2.78 9.38 3.29
CA SER A 24 -3.94 10.26 3.24
C SER A 24 -5.22 9.44 3.27
N VAL A 25 -5.89 9.42 4.43
CA VAL A 25 -7.20 8.76 4.59
C VAL A 25 -8.27 9.39 3.70
N ALA A 26 -8.15 10.67 3.35
CA ALA A 26 -9.13 11.32 2.50
C ALA A 26 -9.02 10.88 1.03
N ASP A 27 -7.83 10.46 0.60
CA ASP A 27 -7.56 10.08 -0.78
C ASP A 27 -7.36 8.57 -0.96
N ASP A 28 -7.41 7.81 0.14
CA ASP A 28 -7.07 6.39 0.21
C ASP A 28 -5.79 6.06 -0.57
N ALA A 29 -4.74 6.80 -0.22
CA ALA A 29 -3.48 6.77 -0.95
C ALA A 29 -2.27 7.10 -0.07
N TRP A 30 -1.15 6.46 -0.39
CA TRP A 30 0.18 6.85 0.08
C TRP A 30 0.72 8.01 -0.76
N TYR A 31 1.23 9.02 -0.07
CA TYR A 31 1.96 10.14 -0.63
C TYR A 31 3.44 9.99 -0.31
N LEU A 32 4.26 9.96 -1.36
CA LEU A 32 5.72 9.91 -1.27
C LEU A 32 6.27 11.22 -1.79
N GLU A 33 6.77 12.03 -0.88
CA GLU A 33 7.26 13.38 -1.15
C GLU A 33 8.78 13.38 -1.19
N LEU A 34 9.35 13.86 -2.29
CA LEU A 34 10.78 14.13 -2.40
C LEU A 34 11.02 15.60 -2.07
N ASP A 35 11.71 15.84 -0.95
CA ASP A 35 11.99 17.16 -0.43
C ASP A 35 13.45 17.54 -0.67
N LEU A 36 13.67 18.78 -1.11
CA LEU A 36 14.98 19.40 -1.08
C LEU A 36 15.24 19.91 0.34
N VAL A 37 16.26 19.35 1.02
CA VAL A 37 16.48 19.55 2.46
C VAL A 37 16.79 20.99 2.81
N VAL A 38 17.63 21.66 2.01
CA VAL A 38 18.10 23.03 2.30
C VAL A 38 16.98 24.07 2.32
N ASP A 39 15.96 23.88 1.48
CA ASP A 39 14.85 24.84 1.30
C ASP A 39 13.53 24.33 1.91
N HIS A 40 13.53 23.12 2.48
CA HIS A 40 12.32 22.42 2.95
C HIS A 40 11.19 22.44 1.90
N GLN A 41 11.56 22.22 0.63
CA GLN A 41 10.64 22.31 -0.49
C GLN A 41 10.41 20.94 -1.12
N THR A 42 9.15 20.53 -1.21
CA THR A 42 8.75 19.35 -2.00
C THR A 42 8.88 19.65 -3.49
N VAL A 43 9.67 18.84 -4.18
CA VAL A 43 9.96 18.97 -5.61
C VAL A 43 9.23 17.94 -6.45
N VAL A 44 8.96 16.76 -5.90
CA VAL A 44 8.23 15.66 -6.55
C VAL A 44 7.30 15.03 -5.53
N VAL A 45 6.10 14.68 -5.96
CA VAL A 45 5.15 13.88 -5.17
C VAL A 45 4.73 12.69 -6.01
N ALA A 46 4.82 11.50 -5.44
CA ALA A 46 4.18 10.32 -5.97
C ALA A 46 2.94 9.98 -5.13
N VAL A 47 1.84 9.66 -5.80
CA VAL A 47 0.58 9.24 -5.16
C VAL A 47 0.31 7.81 -5.55
N VAL A 48 0.18 6.93 -4.56
CA VAL A 48 -0.08 5.49 -4.72
C VAL A 48 -1.42 5.17 -4.04
N PRO A 49 -2.54 5.19 -4.78
CA PRO A 49 -3.82 4.71 -4.27
C PRO A 49 -3.73 3.22 -3.96
N ASP A 50 -4.14 2.77 -2.77
CA ASP A 50 -4.00 1.36 -2.37
C ASP A 50 -5.32 0.68 -1.96
N GLU A 51 -6.43 1.42 -1.97
CA GLU A 51 -7.77 0.87 -1.75
C GLU A 51 -8.54 0.65 -3.06
N ASP A 52 -8.36 1.49 -4.08
CA ASP A 52 -9.07 1.40 -5.36
C ASP A 52 -8.20 0.76 -6.47
N PRO A 53 -8.52 -0.47 -6.93
CA PRO A 53 -7.77 -1.15 -7.99
C PRO A 53 -7.81 -0.44 -9.34
N ALA A 54 -8.82 0.40 -9.62
CA ALA A 54 -8.98 1.08 -10.90
C ALA A 54 -8.14 2.36 -11.01
N ARG A 55 -7.68 2.92 -9.88
CA ARG A 55 -6.82 4.12 -9.86
C ARG A 55 -5.36 3.74 -10.07
N GLU A 56 -4.67 4.42 -10.97
CA GLU A 56 -3.24 4.19 -11.22
C GLU A 56 -2.33 5.04 -10.30
N PRO A 57 -1.16 4.55 -9.89
CA PRO A 57 -0.14 5.36 -9.25
C PRO A 57 0.35 6.47 -10.19
N THR A 58 0.61 7.66 -9.65
CA THR A 58 1.03 8.83 -10.43
C THR A 58 2.21 9.54 -9.79
N VAL A 59 2.97 10.29 -10.59
CA VAL A 59 4.07 11.15 -10.12
C VAL A 59 3.87 12.54 -10.70
N CYS A 60 3.84 13.54 -9.82
CA CYS A 60 3.75 14.93 -10.21
C CYS A 60 4.99 15.71 -9.76
N PHE A 61 5.44 16.60 -10.63
CA PHE A 61 6.50 17.56 -10.35
C PHE A 61 5.82 18.87 -10.05
N ASN A 62 6.24 19.58 -9.00
CA ASN A 62 5.64 20.87 -8.66
C ASN A 62 5.84 21.87 -9.83
N PRO A 63 4.80 22.16 -10.63
CA PRO A 63 4.96 22.96 -11.84
C PRO A 63 4.91 24.47 -11.53
N ALA A 64 4.43 24.83 -10.34
CA ALA A 64 4.34 26.21 -9.86
C ALA A 64 5.58 26.64 -9.05
N GLY A 65 6.44 25.68 -8.70
CA GLY A 65 7.70 25.94 -8.00
C GLY A 65 8.83 26.40 -8.93
N ARG A 66 9.97 26.76 -8.33
CA ARG A 66 11.22 26.96 -9.08
C ARG A 66 11.57 25.66 -9.81
N GLN A 67 11.98 25.74 -11.07
CA GLN A 67 12.56 24.60 -11.76
C GLN A 67 13.81 24.15 -11.01
N VAL A 68 13.75 22.94 -10.44
CA VAL A 68 14.86 22.31 -9.73
C VAL A 68 15.38 21.17 -10.59
N ASP A 69 16.67 21.21 -10.92
CA ASP A 69 17.36 20.09 -11.55
C ASP A 69 17.60 19.01 -10.50
N ILE A 70 16.90 17.88 -10.63
CA ILE A 70 17.05 16.74 -9.73
C ILE A 70 18.11 15.80 -10.30
N PRO A 71 19.19 15.47 -9.55
CA PRO A 71 20.19 14.51 -10.01
C PRO A 71 19.55 13.17 -10.38
N TYR A 72 20.00 12.59 -11.50
CA TYR A 72 19.45 11.33 -12.01
C TYR A 72 19.49 10.20 -10.97
N GLU A 73 20.56 10.11 -10.19
CA GLU A 73 20.71 9.10 -9.15
C GLU A 73 19.69 9.24 -8.02
N VAL A 74 19.34 10.48 -7.64
CA VAL A 74 18.29 10.78 -6.65
C VAL A 74 16.93 10.42 -7.22
N MET A 75 16.63 10.82 -8.46
CA MET A 75 15.37 10.47 -9.11
C MET A 75 15.22 8.94 -9.26
N ARG A 76 16.27 8.25 -9.68
CA ARG A 76 16.26 6.79 -9.79
C ARG A 76 16.03 6.11 -8.43
N TRP A 77 16.67 6.60 -7.38
CA TRP A 77 16.45 6.11 -6.02
C TRP A 77 15.00 6.35 -5.58
N PHE A 78 14.48 7.56 -5.75
CA PHE A 78 13.09 7.91 -5.41
C PHE A 78 12.08 7.02 -6.15
N MET A 79 12.25 6.83 -7.46
CA MET A 79 11.39 5.91 -8.23
C MET A 79 11.50 4.46 -7.76
N GLY A 80 12.66 4.05 -7.22
CA GLY A 80 12.81 2.78 -6.53
C GLY A 80 11.94 2.69 -5.28
N GLN A 81 11.92 3.72 -4.44
CA GLN A 81 11.05 3.81 -3.27
C GLN A 81 9.55 3.77 -3.66
N VAL A 82 9.16 4.49 -4.72
CA VAL A 82 7.79 4.43 -5.25
C VAL A 82 7.43 3.03 -5.75
N ALA A 83 8.35 2.35 -6.42
CA ALA A 83 8.13 0.98 -6.89
C ALA A 83 8.05 -0.04 -5.74
N GLU A 84 8.76 0.18 -4.63
CA GLU A 84 8.59 -0.58 -3.40
C GLU A 84 7.18 -0.37 -2.83
N GLU A 85 6.75 0.88 -2.67
CA GLU A 85 5.42 1.19 -2.12
C GLU A 85 4.30 0.57 -2.95
N ILE A 86 4.35 0.67 -4.28
CA ILE A 86 3.38 0.02 -5.18
C ILE A 86 3.41 -1.50 -5.01
N ARG A 87 4.57 -2.08 -4.71
CA ARG A 87 4.67 -3.53 -4.54
C ARG A 87 4.02 -3.98 -3.25
N THR A 88 4.24 -3.25 -2.16
CA THR A 88 3.76 -3.58 -0.81
C THR A 88 2.29 -3.24 -0.65
N SER A 89 1.92 -1.96 -0.79
CA SER A 89 0.55 -1.47 -0.54
C SER A 89 -0.49 -2.07 -1.49
N ARG A 90 -0.10 -2.32 -2.74
CA ARG A 90 -1.00 -2.87 -3.78
C ARG A 90 -0.75 -4.36 -4.06
N ALA A 91 -0.09 -5.08 -3.15
CA ALA A 91 0.22 -6.49 -3.33
C ALA A 91 -1.02 -7.34 -3.62
N TRP A 92 -2.10 -7.12 -2.86
CA TRP A 92 -3.35 -7.85 -2.96
C TRP A 92 -4.06 -7.66 -4.31
N MET A 93 -3.83 -6.53 -4.99
CA MET A 93 -4.41 -6.27 -6.31
C MET A 93 -3.82 -7.14 -7.43
N ARG A 94 -2.75 -7.90 -7.15
CA ARG A 94 -2.20 -8.89 -8.07
C ARG A 94 -2.87 -10.27 -7.96
N LEU A 95 -3.72 -10.48 -6.95
CA LEU A 95 -4.48 -11.71 -6.82
C LEU A 95 -5.50 -11.86 -7.95
N ARG A 96 -6.15 -13.02 -8.02
CA ARG A 96 -7.23 -13.25 -8.98
C ARG A 96 -8.34 -12.19 -8.83
N PRO A 97 -8.97 -11.73 -9.92
CA PRO A 97 -9.96 -10.65 -9.88
C PRO A 97 -11.13 -10.87 -8.91
N ASP A 98 -11.60 -12.11 -8.77
CA ASP A 98 -12.66 -12.48 -7.82
C ASP A 98 -12.25 -12.22 -6.36
N LEU A 99 -11.00 -12.52 -6.01
CA LEU A 99 -10.47 -12.27 -4.66
C LEU A 99 -10.23 -10.79 -4.42
N VAL A 100 -9.77 -10.06 -5.44
CA VAL A 100 -9.61 -8.59 -5.39
C VAL A 100 -10.96 -7.93 -5.10
N GLU A 101 -12.05 -8.35 -5.75
CA GLU A 101 -13.40 -7.83 -5.49
C GLU A 101 -13.85 -8.09 -4.04
N VAL A 102 -13.61 -9.29 -3.51
CA VAL A 102 -13.93 -9.63 -2.12
C VAL A 102 -13.12 -8.80 -1.14
N ILE A 103 -11.79 -8.72 -1.32
CA ILE A 103 -10.89 -7.95 -0.44
C ILE A 103 -11.27 -6.46 -0.45
N HIS A 104 -11.52 -5.89 -1.63
CA HIS A 104 -11.97 -4.51 -1.75
C HIS A 104 -13.29 -4.30 -0.98
N GLY A 105 -14.28 -5.18 -1.14
CA GLY A 105 -15.53 -5.11 -0.38
C GLY A 105 -15.32 -5.14 1.14
N LEU A 106 -14.47 -6.06 1.62
CA LEU A 106 -14.14 -6.18 3.04
C LEU A 106 -13.43 -4.93 3.58
N ARG A 107 -12.45 -4.39 2.84
CA ARG A 107 -11.73 -3.16 3.25
C ARG A 107 -12.66 -1.95 3.27
N GLN A 108 -13.64 -1.85 2.35
CA GLN A 108 -14.63 -0.78 2.35
C GLN A 108 -15.65 -0.90 3.51
N GLU A 109 -16.08 -2.11 3.84
CA GLU A 109 -17.05 -2.34 4.93
C GLU A 109 -16.42 -2.10 6.30
N HIS A 110 -15.17 -2.55 6.48
CA HIS A 110 -14.49 -2.59 7.77
C HIS A 110 -13.32 -1.61 7.87
N TRP A 111 -13.11 -0.72 6.89
CA TRP A 111 -12.00 0.25 6.89
C TRP A 111 -10.62 -0.41 7.05
N GLY A 112 -10.46 -1.60 6.46
CA GLY A 112 -9.22 -2.38 6.53
C GLY A 112 -8.86 -2.95 7.90
N ALA A 113 -9.75 -2.87 8.90
CA ALA A 113 -9.51 -3.38 10.24
C ALA A 113 -10.78 -4.00 10.84
N VAL A 114 -10.62 -5.06 11.63
CA VAL A 114 -11.73 -5.73 12.31
C VAL A 114 -11.33 -5.99 13.74
N ASP A 115 -12.25 -5.74 14.67
CA ASP A 115 -12.02 -5.95 16.10
C ASP A 115 -12.04 -7.45 16.45
N ASP A 116 -11.37 -7.83 17.54
CA ASP A 116 -11.17 -9.24 17.92
C ASP A 116 -12.49 -9.99 18.20
N ASP A 117 -13.49 -9.28 18.72
CA ASP A 117 -14.82 -9.77 19.03
C ASP A 117 -15.72 -9.91 17.79
N GLU A 118 -15.49 -9.08 16.77
CA GLU A 118 -16.21 -9.15 15.49
C GLU A 118 -15.59 -10.16 14.51
N PHE A 119 -14.26 -10.38 14.62
CA PHE A 119 -13.50 -11.23 13.70
C PHE A 119 -14.10 -12.63 13.47
N PRO A 120 -14.58 -13.38 14.49
CA PRO A 120 -15.18 -14.70 14.25
C PRO A 120 -16.41 -14.67 13.35
N SER A 121 -17.22 -13.60 13.45
CA SER A 121 -18.42 -13.42 12.63
C SER A 121 -18.04 -13.04 11.20
N VAL A 122 -17.09 -12.12 11.04
CA VAL A 122 -16.56 -11.73 9.72
C VAL A 122 -15.93 -12.93 9.01
N LEU A 123 -15.08 -13.70 9.71
CA LEU A 123 -14.47 -14.93 9.18
C LEU A 123 -15.51 -15.95 8.71
N ALA A 124 -16.59 -16.14 9.48
CA ALA A 124 -17.69 -17.02 9.08
C ALA A 124 -18.37 -16.54 7.79
N GLY A 125 -18.54 -15.22 7.62
CA GLY A 125 -19.03 -14.60 6.39
C GLY A 125 -18.10 -14.85 5.20
N VAL A 126 -16.80 -14.57 5.35
CA VAL A 126 -15.80 -14.77 4.28
C VAL A 126 -15.74 -16.23 3.82
N ARG A 127 -15.85 -17.20 4.75
CA ARG A 127 -15.93 -18.64 4.43
C ARG A 127 -17.09 -19.04 3.51
N THR A 128 -18.15 -18.23 3.46
CA THR A 128 -19.27 -18.49 2.53
C THR A 128 -19.01 -17.97 1.12
N ALA A 129 -18.09 -17.01 0.97
CA ALA A 129 -17.78 -16.34 -0.29
C ALA A 129 -16.47 -16.82 -0.93
N VAL A 130 -15.54 -17.36 -0.15
CA VAL A 130 -14.16 -17.66 -0.56
C VAL A 130 -13.82 -19.11 -0.26
N ALA A 131 -13.05 -19.76 -1.13
CA ALA A 131 -12.57 -21.12 -0.91
C ALA A 131 -11.60 -21.19 0.29
N GLU A 132 -11.60 -22.30 1.04
CA GLU A 132 -10.73 -22.48 2.23
C GLU A 132 -9.24 -22.28 1.93
N THR A 133 -8.80 -22.60 0.70
CA THR A 133 -7.41 -22.38 0.23
C THR A 133 -7.03 -20.91 0.09
N ASP A 134 -8.01 -20.04 -0.16
CA ASP A 134 -7.81 -18.64 -0.49
C ASP A 134 -8.00 -17.75 0.76
N LEU A 135 -8.61 -18.28 1.83
CA LEU A 135 -8.88 -17.55 3.08
C LEU A 135 -7.64 -16.90 3.69
N PRO A 136 -6.46 -17.56 3.81
CA PRO A 136 -5.31 -16.92 4.41
C PRO A 136 -4.87 -15.67 3.66
N ALA A 137 -4.88 -15.72 2.32
CA ALA A 137 -4.52 -14.57 1.48
C ALA A 137 -5.54 -13.43 1.59
N VAL A 138 -6.85 -13.77 1.59
CA VAL A 138 -7.92 -12.77 1.73
C VAL A 138 -7.88 -12.08 3.09
N LEU A 139 -7.72 -12.81 4.19
CA LEU A 139 -7.69 -12.24 5.54
C LEU A 139 -6.42 -11.43 5.79
N ALA A 140 -5.27 -11.90 5.29
CA ALA A 140 -4.02 -11.17 5.38
C ALA A 140 -4.09 -9.85 4.59
N ALA A 141 -4.66 -9.87 3.38
CA ALA A 141 -4.82 -8.66 2.56
C ALA A 141 -5.86 -7.68 3.11
N ALA A 142 -7.01 -8.18 3.58
CA ALA A 142 -8.11 -7.32 4.02
C ALA A 142 -7.88 -6.73 5.42
N PHE A 143 -7.24 -7.49 6.31
CA PHE A 143 -7.18 -7.15 7.74
C PHE A 143 -5.79 -7.29 8.37
N GLY A 144 -4.79 -7.78 7.64
CA GLY A 144 -3.48 -8.10 8.21
C GLY A 144 -3.54 -9.20 9.27
N ARG A 145 -4.47 -10.16 9.15
CA ARG A 145 -4.70 -11.22 10.15
C ARG A 145 -4.61 -12.64 9.59
N ASN A 146 -4.21 -13.57 10.44
CA ASN A 146 -4.27 -15.00 10.24
C ASN A 146 -5.68 -15.55 10.53
N LEU A 147 -5.92 -16.83 10.21
CA LEU A 147 -7.20 -17.52 10.45
C LEU A 147 -7.61 -17.59 11.93
N ASP A 148 -6.64 -17.56 12.84
CA ASP A 148 -6.85 -17.56 14.28
C ASP A 148 -7.06 -16.15 14.86
N GLY A 149 -7.05 -15.12 14.00
CA GLY A 149 -7.22 -13.71 14.37
C GLY A 149 -5.93 -13.01 14.78
N THR A 150 -4.79 -13.71 14.88
CA THR A 150 -3.50 -13.08 15.19
C THR A 150 -3.00 -12.23 14.02
N PRO A 151 -2.16 -11.20 14.26
CA PRO A 151 -1.52 -10.45 13.17
C PRO A 151 -0.73 -11.37 12.24
N ALA A 152 -0.85 -11.15 10.93
CA ALA A 152 -0.08 -11.88 9.94
C ALA A 152 1.37 -11.35 9.89
N ASP A 153 2.34 -12.22 10.16
CA ASP A 153 3.76 -11.83 10.26
C ASP A 153 4.39 -11.50 8.89
N ASP A 154 3.90 -12.08 7.79
CA ASP A 154 4.41 -11.86 6.43
C ASP A 154 3.30 -11.90 5.38
N VAL A 155 2.50 -10.83 5.35
CA VAL A 155 1.41 -10.64 4.38
C VAL A 155 1.93 -10.77 2.95
N GLN A 156 3.14 -10.29 2.65
CA GLN A 156 3.69 -10.32 1.30
C GLN A 156 4.01 -11.75 0.83
N ALA A 157 4.62 -12.57 1.69
CA ALA A 157 4.86 -13.98 1.38
C ALA A 157 3.57 -14.78 1.19
N LEU A 158 2.53 -14.51 1.99
CA LEU A 158 1.22 -15.15 1.85
C LEU A 158 0.57 -14.84 0.50
N LEU A 159 0.63 -13.58 0.07
CA LEU A 159 0.09 -13.15 -1.22
C LEU A 159 0.88 -13.73 -2.39
N ALA A 160 2.21 -13.78 -2.28
CA ALA A 160 3.07 -14.36 -3.32
C ALA A 160 2.88 -15.89 -3.48
N ALA A 161 2.69 -16.62 -2.38
CA ALA A 161 2.41 -18.06 -2.43
C ALA A 161 1.10 -18.37 -3.16
N HIS A 162 0.09 -17.51 -2.98
CA HIS A 162 -1.22 -17.67 -3.61
C HIS A 162 -1.20 -17.44 -5.13
N ASP A 163 -0.42 -16.46 -5.59
CA ASP A 163 -0.22 -16.17 -7.02
C ASP A 163 0.46 -17.35 -7.75
N HIS A 164 1.41 -18.03 -7.09
CA HIS A 164 2.11 -19.18 -7.65
C HIS A 164 1.26 -20.46 -7.77
N GLU A 165 0.27 -20.65 -6.91
CA GLU A 165 -0.61 -21.84 -6.95
C GLU A 165 -1.67 -21.73 -8.06
N ALA A 166 -2.13 -20.51 -8.37
CA ALA A 166 -3.04 -20.23 -9.48
C ALA A 166 -2.40 -20.40 -10.87
N GLY A 167 -1.07 -20.24 -10.99
CA GLY A 167 -0.32 -20.39 -12.25
C GLY A 167 0.03 -21.84 -12.64
N ARG A 168 -0.46 -22.85 -11.91
CA ARG A 168 -0.12 -24.26 -12.08
C ARG A 168 -1.32 -25.06 -12.62
N ILE A 169 -1.90 -24.64 -13.75
CA ILE A 169 -2.92 -25.40 -14.50
C ILE A 169 -2.53 -25.43 -15.99
#